data_AF-A0A9X0FEY2-F1
#
_entry.id   AF-A0A9X0FEY2-F1
#
_cell.length_a   1.000
_cell.length_b   1.000
_cell.length_c   1.000
_cell.angle_alpha   90.00
_cell.angle_beta   90.00
_cell.angle_gamma   90.00
#
_symmetry.space_group_name_H-M   'P 1'
#
loop_
_entity.id
_entity.type
_entity.pdbx_description
1 polymer ?
#
loop_
_entity_poly.entity_id
_entity_poly.type
_entity_poly.pdbx_seq_one_letter_code
_entity_poly.pdbx_strand_id
1 'polypeptide(L)'
;MPNELTTRLDRVVAATFAEGFSVLETDLRENPPRYSVLVGSTADPSRTAFIRLDGVWLEAFIPELGVHCALLDDESDADFDLGRLCRALRVYLRGEAHIEQRRRFLRPGAKTTVHIDLEGRRWSLGRNRWSLT
;
A
#
# COMPACT_ATOMS: atom_id res chain seq x y z
N MET A 1 -10.47 -9.61 -21.53
CA MET A 1 -11.45 -9.58 -20.44
C MET A 1 -10.70 -9.12 -19.20
N PRO A 2 -11.10 -8.01 -18.54
CA PRO A 2 -10.60 -7.73 -17.20
C PRO A 2 -10.90 -8.95 -16.33
N ASN A 3 -9.92 -9.44 -15.57
CA ASN A 3 -10.21 -10.48 -14.60
C ASN A 3 -10.71 -9.86 -13.30
N GLU A 4 -11.33 -10.66 -12.45
CA GLU A 4 -11.99 -10.17 -11.23
C GLU A 4 -11.03 -9.38 -10.33
N LEU A 5 -9.74 -9.74 -10.32
CA LEU A 5 -8.69 -9.05 -9.58
C LEU A 5 -8.44 -7.62 -10.08
N THR A 6 -8.36 -7.38 -11.40
CA THR A 6 -8.28 -6.01 -11.97
C THR A 6 -9.47 -5.18 -11.58
N THR A 7 -10.67 -5.68 -11.84
CA THR A 7 -11.91 -4.95 -11.56
C THR A 7 -12.05 -4.62 -10.08
N ARG A 8 -11.63 -5.53 -9.20
CA ARG A 8 -11.57 -5.31 -7.75
C ARG A 8 -10.61 -4.17 -7.41
N LEU A 9 -9.35 -4.25 -7.88
CA LEU A 9 -8.33 -3.24 -7.60
C LEU A 9 -8.74 -1.86 -8.10
N ASP A 10 -9.17 -1.76 -9.36
CA ASP A 10 -9.57 -0.50 -10.00
C ASP A 10 -10.72 0.15 -9.25
N ARG A 11 -11.74 -0.64 -8.87
CA ARG A 11 -12.90 -0.14 -8.13
C ARG A 11 -12.50 0.45 -6.78
N VAL A 12 -11.65 -0.25 -6.02
CA VAL A 12 -11.24 0.24 -4.68
C VAL A 12 -10.29 1.43 -4.79
N VAL A 13 -9.38 1.41 -5.76
CA VAL A 13 -8.46 2.52 -6.03
C VAL A 13 -9.23 3.77 -6.43
N ALA A 14 -10.16 3.66 -7.38
CA ALA A 14 -11.01 4.78 -7.80
C ALA A 14 -11.88 5.32 -6.64
N ALA A 15 -12.40 4.44 -5.78
CA ALA A 15 -13.18 4.85 -4.62
C ALA A 15 -12.34 5.55 -3.53
N THR A 16 -11.06 5.23 -3.42
CA THR A 16 -10.18 5.73 -2.35
C THR A 16 -9.37 6.96 -2.79
N PHE A 17 -8.79 6.91 -3.99
CA PHE A 17 -7.87 7.89 -4.53
C PHE A 17 -8.55 8.69 -5.64
N ALA A 18 -9.35 9.66 -5.22
CA ALA A 18 -10.01 10.62 -6.10
C ALA A 18 -9.12 11.85 -6.31
N GLU A 19 -9.74 13.03 -6.42
CA GLU A 19 -9.04 14.32 -6.58
C GLU A 19 -7.86 14.48 -5.59
N GLY A 20 -6.73 14.95 -6.12
CA GLY A 20 -5.48 15.11 -5.37
C GLY A 20 -4.49 13.95 -5.49
N PHE A 21 -4.80 12.91 -6.28
CA PHE A 21 -3.91 11.78 -6.52
C PHE A 21 -3.77 11.48 -8.01
N SER A 22 -2.58 11.04 -8.41
CA SER A 22 -2.35 10.41 -9.71
C SER A 22 -2.38 8.89 -9.53
N VAL A 23 -3.05 8.19 -10.43
CA VAL A 23 -3.07 6.73 -10.48
C VAL A 23 -2.53 6.32 -11.84
N LEU A 24 -1.47 5.53 -11.84
CA LEU A 24 -0.87 4.96 -13.03
C LEU A 24 -0.92 3.44 -12.89
N GLU A 25 -1.60 2.77 -13.80
CA GLU A 25 -1.50 1.32 -13.94
C GLU A 25 -0.07 0.95 -14.36
N THR A 26 0.54 0.03 -13.63
CA THR A 26 1.91 -0.41 -13.91
C THR A 26 1.93 -1.88 -14.34
N ASP A 27 2.78 -2.19 -15.32
CA ASP A 27 2.73 -3.40 -16.15
C ASP A 27 2.38 -4.71 -15.43
N LEU A 28 1.52 -5.43 -16.15
CA LEU A 28 1.10 -6.80 -15.94
C LEU A 28 2.30 -7.74 -16.10
N ARG A 29 2.78 -8.38 -15.04
CA ARG A 29 3.63 -9.56 -15.22
C ARG A 29 2.75 -10.69 -15.73
N GLU A 30 3.08 -11.27 -16.89
CA GLU A 30 2.19 -12.25 -17.55
C GLU A 30 2.10 -13.61 -16.84
N ASN A 31 2.96 -13.93 -15.84
CA ASN A 31 2.86 -15.22 -15.16
C ASN A 31 3.57 -15.30 -13.78
N PRO A 32 2.83 -15.41 -12.66
CA PRO A 32 1.38 -15.22 -12.55
C PRO A 32 1.00 -13.74 -12.81
N PRO A 33 -0.24 -13.47 -13.30
CA PRO A 33 -0.75 -12.12 -13.46
C PRO A 33 -0.67 -11.36 -12.13
N ARG A 34 0.20 -10.35 -12.10
CA ARG A 34 0.30 -9.40 -10.98
C ARG A 34 -0.29 -8.08 -11.43
N TYR A 35 -1.33 -7.64 -10.74
CA TYR A 35 -1.95 -6.35 -10.98
C TYR A 35 -1.33 -5.35 -10.06
N SER A 36 -0.85 -4.24 -10.62
CA SER A 36 -0.19 -3.22 -9.85
C SER A 36 -0.61 -1.84 -10.29
N VAL A 37 -0.85 -0.99 -9.30
CA VAL A 37 -1.07 0.43 -9.51
C VAL A 37 -0.03 1.21 -8.73
N LEU A 38 0.50 2.26 -9.35
CA LEU A 38 1.28 3.29 -8.70
C LEU A 38 0.34 4.46 -8.39
N VAL A 39 0.24 4.82 -7.13
CA VAL A 39 -0.51 5.99 -6.69
C VAL A 39 0.46 7.05 -6.19
N GLY A 40 0.32 8.27 -6.67
CA GLY A 40 1.12 9.43 -6.27
C GLY A 40 0.24 10.54 -5.72
N SER A 41 0.79 11.34 -4.80
CA SER A 41 0.16 12.59 -4.39
C SER A 41 0.41 13.69 -5.42
N THR A 42 -0.61 14.43 -5.81
CA THR A 42 -0.42 15.59 -6.70
C THR A 42 0.11 16.81 -5.96
N ALA A 43 -0.09 16.88 -4.63
CA ALA A 43 0.41 17.96 -3.79
C ALA A 43 1.89 17.77 -3.42
N ASP A 44 2.35 16.52 -3.35
CA ASP A 44 3.75 16.17 -3.07
C ASP A 44 4.17 14.98 -3.95
N PRO A 45 4.73 15.26 -5.15
CA PRO A 45 5.11 14.20 -6.10
C PRO A 45 6.21 13.26 -5.59
N SER A 46 6.87 13.58 -4.46
CA SER A 46 7.84 12.68 -3.84
C SER A 46 7.18 11.52 -3.09
N ARG A 47 5.87 11.62 -2.82
CA ARG A 47 5.09 10.61 -2.11
C ARG A 47 4.38 9.69 -3.10
N THR A 48 4.80 8.45 -3.10
CA THR A 48 4.24 7.41 -3.97
C THR A 48 4.02 6.11 -3.22
N ALA A 49 3.08 5.30 -3.70
CA ALA A 49 2.86 3.97 -3.18
C ALA A 49 2.43 3.04 -4.31
N PHE A 50 3.05 1.86 -4.38
CA PHE A 50 2.57 0.76 -5.18
C PHE A 50 1.58 -0.05 -4.37
N ILE A 51 0.48 -0.44 -5.02
CA ILE A 51 -0.47 -1.42 -4.53
C ILE A 51 -0.43 -2.58 -5.51
N ARG A 52 -0.25 -3.80 -5.01
CA ARG A 52 -0.21 -5.00 -5.84
C ARG A 52 -1.17 -6.03 -5.33
N LEU A 53 -1.80 -6.72 -6.26
CA LEU A 53 -2.65 -7.86 -6.00
C LEU A 53 -2.18 -9.01 -6.89
N ASP A 54 -1.79 -10.12 -6.27
CA ASP A 54 -1.86 -11.43 -6.89
C ASP A 54 -2.92 -12.25 -6.16
N GLY A 55 -3.48 -13.30 -6.77
CA GLY A 55 -4.66 -14.02 -6.23
C GLY A 55 -4.46 -14.69 -4.86
N VAL A 56 -3.35 -14.42 -4.16
CA VAL A 56 -3.03 -14.89 -2.81
C VAL A 56 -2.54 -13.74 -1.92
N TRP A 57 -1.89 -12.71 -2.49
CA TRP A 57 -1.28 -11.63 -1.72
C TRP A 57 -1.76 -10.25 -2.16
N LEU A 58 -2.05 -9.44 -1.15
CA LEU A 58 -2.20 -7.99 -1.26
C LEU A 58 -0.94 -7.30 -0.72
N GLU A 59 -0.20 -6.62 -1.58
CA GLU A 59 1.04 -5.94 -1.22
C GLU A 59 0.94 -4.42 -1.33
N ALA A 60 1.65 -3.73 -0.46
CA ALA A 60 1.92 -2.30 -0.56
C ALA A 60 3.41 -2.03 -0.47
N PHE A 61 3.90 -1.11 -1.29
CA PHE A 61 5.29 -0.69 -1.29
C PHE A 61 5.43 0.82 -1.43
N ILE A 62 6.15 1.44 -0.50
CA ILE A 62 6.49 2.87 -0.51
C ILE A 62 7.95 2.99 -0.93
N PRO A 63 8.24 3.28 -2.21
CA PRO A 63 9.58 3.16 -2.77
C PRO A 63 10.58 4.13 -2.13
N GLU A 64 10.19 5.37 -1.89
CA GLU A 64 11.03 6.42 -1.30
C GLU A 64 11.46 6.11 0.13
N LEU A 65 10.71 5.25 0.84
CA LEU A 65 11.02 4.81 2.20
C LEU A 65 11.61 3.39 2.26
N GLY A 66 11.60 2.66 1.15
CA GLY A 66 11.94 1.24 1.11
C GLY A 66 11.06 0.38 2.02
N VAL A 67 9.79 0.79 2.23
CA VAL A 67 8.86 0.13 3.15
C VAL A 67 7.92 -0.76 2.38
N HIS A 68 7.90 -2.05 2.74
CA HIS A 68 7.04 -3.07 2.13
C HIS A 68 6.09 -3.67 3.14
N CYS A 69 4.89 -4.02 2.69
CA CYS A 69 3.88 -4.71 3.46
C CYS A 69 3.16 -5.73 2.58
N ALA A 70 2.82 -6.90 3.12
CA ALA A 70 2.04 -7.92 2.42
C ALA A 70 0.98 -8.50 3.37
N LEU A 71 -0.22 -8.69 2.85
CA LEU A 71 -1.35 -9.41 3.45
C LEU A 71 -1.59 -10.69 2.68
N LEU A 72 -1.92 -11.74 3.42
CA LEU A 72 -2.59 -12.88 2.84
C LEU A 72 -4.03 -12.47 2.51
N ASP A 73 -4.45 -12.67 1.28
CA ASP A 73 -5.83 -12.48 0.85
C ASP A 73 -6.63 -13.70 1.29
N ASP A 74 -7.35 -13.60 2.42
CA ASP A 74 -8.38 -14.57 2.79
C ASP A 74 -9.66 -14.13 2.07
N GLU A 75 -10.08 -14.88 1.05
CA GLU A 75 -11.08 -14.45 0.04
C GLU A 75 -12.37 -13.89 0.64
N SER A 76 -12.72 -14.27 1.88
CA SER A 76 -13.87 -13.74 2.63
C SER A 76 -13.79 -12.24 2.95
N ASP A 77 -12.60 -11.65 3.10
CA ASP A 77 -12.41 -10.25 3.54
C ASP A 77 -11.57 -9.41 2.56
N ALA A 78 -11.26 -9.93 1.37
CA ALA A 78 -10.39 -9.33 0.36
C ALA A 78 -10.68 -7.84 0.04
N ASP A 79 -11.95 -7.52 -0.21
CA ASP A 79 -12.38 -6.15 -0.53
C ASP A 79 -12.23 -5.20 0.65
N PHE A 80 -12.49 -5.72 1.86
CA PHE A 80 -12.39 -4.96 3.09
C PHE A 80 -10.93 -4.62 3.38
N ASP A 81 -10.04 -5.62 3.33
CA ASP A 81 -8.62 -5.45 3.59
C ASP A 81 -7.92 -4.59 2.52
N LEU A 82 -8.28 -4.76 1.24
CA LEU A 82 -7.83 -3.88 0.17
C LEU A 82 -8.27 -2.43 0.41
N GLY A 83 -9.54 -2.21 0.72
CA GLY A 83 -10.06 -0.87 1.03
C GLY A 83 -9.34 -0.23 2.22
N ARG A 84 -9.06 -1.03 3.25
CA ARG A 84 -8.36 -0.60 4.46
C ARG A 84 -6.90 -0.22 4.16
N LEU A 85 -6.21 -1.03 3.35
CA LEU A 85 -4.84 -0.73 2.89
C LEU A 85 -4.80 0.54 2.04
N CYS A 86 -5.73 0.69 1.08
CA CYS A 86 -5.82 1.88 0.25
C CYS A 86 -6.03 3.14 1.09
N ARG A 87 -6.93 3.10 2.09
CA ARG A 87 -7.14 4.23 3.02
C ARG A 87 -5.89 4.55 3.82
N ALA A 88 -5.17 3.54 4.33
CA ALA A 88 -3.92 3.76 5.06
C ALA A 88 -2.86 4.44 4.18
N LEU A 89 -2.69 3.97 2.94
CA LEU A 89 -1.78 4.59 1.98
C LEU A 89 -2.21 6.01 1.61
N ARG A 90 -3.51 6.31 1.55
CA ARG A 90 -4.01 7.67 1.33
C ARG A 90 -3.55 8.63 2.44
N VAL A 91 -3.59 8.22 3.71
CA VAL A 91 -3.08 9.01 4.83
C VAL A 91 -1.58 9.28 4.67
N TYR A 92 -0.81 8.27 4.26
CA TYR A 92 0.60 8.43 3.94
C TYR A 92 0.86 9.44 2.81
N LEU A 93 0.15 9.29 1.68
CA LEU A 93 0.31 10.14 0.50
C LEU A 93 -0.09 11.60 0.77
N ARG A 94 -0.98 11.84 1.74
CA ARG A 94 -1.32 13.19 2.22
C ARG A 94 -0.27 13.82 3.15
N GLY A 95 0.72 13.04 3.58
CA GLY A 95 1.73 13.50 4.53
C GLY A 95 1.28 13.45 5.99
N GLU A 96 0.18 12.77 6.28
CA GLU A 96 -0.41 12.66 7.63
C GLU A 96 0.17 11.49 8.43
N ALA A 97 0.93 10.60 7.80
CA ALA A 97 1.57 9.47 8.46
C ALA A 97 2.82 9.87 9.25
N HIS A 98 3.06 9.22 10.39
CA HIS A 98 4.26 9.39 11.19
C HIS A 98 5.35 8.41 10.77
N ILE A 99 6.51 8.92 10.32
CA ILE A 99 7.62 8.09 9.82
C ILE A 99 8.69 7.99 10.91
N GLU A 100 8.94 6.77 11.38
CA GLU A 100 9.98 6.47 12.37
C GLU A 100 11.19 5.84 11.66
N GLN A 101 12.38 6.41 11.87
CA GLN A 101 13.64 5.84 11.39
C GLN A 101 14.52 5.43 12.57
N ARG A 102 14.73 4.13 12.73
CA ARG A 102 15.56 3.58 13.81
C ARG A 102 16.86 3.01 13.26
N ARG A 103 18.01 3.47 13.76
CA ARG A 103 19.31 2.88 13.40
C ARG A 103 19.33 1.39 13.75
N ARG A 104 19.84 0.57 12.83
CA ARG A 104 20.04 -0.86 13.09
C ARG A 104 21.39 -1.03 13.79
N PHE A 105 21.37 -1.62 15.00
CA PHE A 105 22.58 -1.82 15.80
C PHE A 105 23.52 -2.93 15.27
N LEU A 106 23.04 -3.79 14.36
CA LEU A 106 23.78 -4.97 13.86
C LEU A 106 23.94 -5.01 12.33
N ARG A 107 23.43 -4.01 11.59
CA ARG A 107 23.55 -3.93 10.12
C ARG A 107 23.66 -2.47 9.69
N PRO A 108 24.44 -2.15 8.64
CA PRO A 108 24.40 -0.83 8.03
C PRO A 108 22.96 -0.42 7.64
N GLY A 109 22.60 0.83 7.91
CA GLY A 109 21.32 1.43 7.52
C GLY A 109 20.33 1.69 8.67
N ALA A 110 19.24 2.38 8.33
CA ALA A 110 18.10 2.62 9.21
C ALA A 110 16.94 1.66 8.86
N LYS A 111 16.15 1.29 9.86
CA LYS A 111 14.84 0.66 9.67
C LYS A 111 13.80 1.76 9.68
N THR A 112 13.15 1.96 8.54
CA THR A 112 11.98 2.85 8.43
C THR A 112 10.71 2.08 8.80
N THR A 113 9.87 2.69 9.63
CA THR A 113 8.52 2.21 9.94
C THR A 113 7.55 3.36 9.70
N VAL A 114 6.47 3.13 8.94
CA VAL A 114 5.42 4.14 8.73
C VAL A 114 4.26 3.83 9.65
N HIS A 115 3.90 4.79 10.48
CA HIS A 115 2.79 4.71 11.41
C HIS A 115 1.60 5.51 10.90
N ILE A 116 0.44 4.89 10.84
CA ILE A 116 -0.79 5.50 10.34
C ILE A 116 -1.90 5.27 11.35
N ASP A 117 -2.57 6.33 11.78
CA ASP A 117 -3.77 6.23 12.61
C ASP A 117 -5.01 6.24 11.70
N LEU A 118 -5.74 5.14 11.67
CA LEU A 118 -6.92 4.94 10.83
C LEU A 118 -8.00 4.21 11.60
N GLU A 119 -9.22 4.77 11.63
CA GLU A 119 -10.39 4.18 12.30
C GLU A 119 -10.15 3.89 13.80
N GLY A 120 -9.45 4.80 14.48
CA GLY A 120 -9.12 4.66 15.90
C GLY A 120 -8.10 3.55 16.21
N ARG A 121 -7.42 3.02 15.19
CA ARG A 121 -6.37 2.00 15.31
C ARG A 121 -5.07 2.52 14.72
N ARG A 122 -3.95 2.15 15.34
CA ARG A 122 -2.62 2.46 14.82
C ARG A 122 -2.08 1.32 13.98
N TRP A 123 -1.54 1.69 12.83
CA TRP A 123 -0.97 0.79 11.83
C TRP A 123 0.52 1.02 11.73
N SER A 124 1.28 -0.05 11.50
CA SER A 124 2.73 0.04 11.31
C SER A 124 3.17 -0.75 10.07
N LEU A 125 3.70 -0.07 9.07
CA LEU A 125 4.29 -0.66 7.85
C LEU A 125 5.83 -0.71 7.99
N GLY A 126 6.50 -1.78 7.55
CA GLY A 126 7.98 -1.90 7.61
C GLY A 126 8.53 -2.99 8.54
N ARG A 127 7.63 -3.75 9.17
CA ARG A 127 7.88 -5.14 9.60
C ARG A 127 7.27 -6.00 8.50
N ASN A 128 7.86 -7.12 8.11
CA ASN A 128 7.36 -8.00 7.02
C ASN A 128 6.00 -8.68 7.33
N ARG A 129 5.14 -8.02 8.10
CA ARG A 129 3.93 -8.51 8.74
C ARG A 129 3.12 -7.31 9.26
N TRP A 130 1.81 -7.47 9.18
CA TRP A 130 0.81 -6.62 9.82
C TRP A 130 0.77 -6.85 11.33
N SER A 131 0.72 -5.75 12.09
CA SER A 131 0.39 -5.82 13.51
C SER A 131 -0.54 -4.67 13.87
N LEU A 132 -1.73 -5.01 14.32
CA LEU A 132 -2.61 -4.09 15.05
C LEU A 132 -2.00 -3.89 16.45
N THR A 133 -1.94 -2.64 16.91
CA THR A 133 -1.58 -2.31 18.30
C THR A 133 -2.70 -1.48 18.91
#